data_AF-A0A1L7NN61-F1
#
_entry.id   AF-A0A1L7NN61-F1
#
_cell.length_a   1.000
_cell.length_b   1.000
_cell.length_c   1.000
_cell.angle_alpha   90.00
_cell.angle_beta   90.00
_cell.angle_gamma   90.00
#
_symmetry.space_group_name_H-M   'P 1'
#
loop_
_entity.id
_entity.type
_entity.pdbx_description
1 polymer ?
#
loop_
_entity_poly.entity_id
_entity_poly.type
_entity_poly.pdbx_seq_one_letter_code
_entity_poly.pdbx_strand_id
1 'polypeptide(L)'
;MEQTKIQAFGDELYQAMMKREAVSPLTSRGEDITIDDAYHISLRMLERRLADGASIIGKKIGVTSKAVQNMLNVGFGEQWNRKPT
;
A
#
# COMPACT_ATOMS: atom_id res chain seq x y z
N MET A 1 3.20 12.13 7.00
CA MET A 1 4.67 12.01 7.02
C MET A 1 5.32 13.01 6.04
N GLU A 2 6.61 13.35 6.20
CA GLU A 2 7.33 14.22 5.24
C GLU A 2 7.39 13.61 3.83
N GLN A 3 7.21 14.46 2.81
CA GLN A 3 7.14 14.01 1.41
C GLN A 3 8.41 13.29 0.93
N THR A 4 9.58 13.72 1.40
CA THR A 4 10.87 13.09 1.09
C THR A 4 10.96 11.66 1.63
N LYS A 5 10.34 11.41 2.78
CA LYS A 5 10.34 10.09 3.43
C LYS A 5 9.37 9.12 2.76
N ILE A 6 8.20 9.63 2.35
CA ILE A 6 7.27 8.90 1.48
C ILE A 6 7.97 8.45 0.20
N GLN A 7 8.70 9.37 -0.44
CA GLN A 7 9.46 9.05 -1.67
C GLN A 7 10.54 8.00 -1.41
N ALA A 8 11.31 8.16 -0.32
CA ALA A 8 12.35 7.22 0.07
C ALA A 8 11.81 5.81 0.31
N PHE A 9 10.70 5.66 1.04
CA PHE A 9 10.08 4.35 1.26
C PHE A 9 9.52 3.73 -0.01
N GLY A 10 8.90 4.53 -0.89
CA GLY A 10 8.42 4.03 -2.18
C GLY A 10 9.57 3.55 -3.08
N ASP A 11 10.69 4.28 -3.08
CA ASP A 11 11.89 3.91 -3.83
C ASP A 11 12.58 2.67 -3.23
N GLU A 12 12.65 2.56 -1.91
CA GLU A 12 13.17 1.37 -1.22
C GLU A 12 12.36 0.13 -1.58
N LEU A 13 11.03 0.18 -1.49
CA LEU A 13 10.16 -0.93 -1.87
C LEU A 13 10.32 -1.32 -3.34
N TYR A 14 10.49 -0.34 -4.22
CA TYR A 14 10.78 -0.59 -5.63
C TYR A 14 12.10 -1.34 -5.82
N GLN A 15 13.17 -0.90 -5.16
CA GLN A 15 14.48 -1.54 -5.22
C GLN A 15 14.44 -2.95 -4.63
N ALA A 16 13.78 -3.13 -3.50
CA ALA A 16 13.56 -4.43 -2.86
C ALA A 16 12.86 -5.42 -3.80
N MET A 17 11.81 -4.97 -4.50
CA MET A 17 11.11 -5.76 -5.51
C MET A 17 12.03 -6.17 -6.67
N MET A 18 12.83 -5.24 -7.18
CA MET A 18 13.78 -5.52 -8.28
C MET A 18 14.88 -6.51 -7.87
N LYS A 19 15.40 -6.37 -6.65
CA LYS A 19 16.45 -7.23 -6.09
C LYS A 19 15.93 -8.56 -5.53
N ARG A 20 14.60 -8.69 -5.35
CA ARG A 20 13.94 -9.83 -4.69
C ARG A 20 14.39 -10.01 -3.23
N GLU A 21 14.60 -8.89 -2.56
CA GLU A 21 15.03 -8.84 -1.16
C GLU A 21 13.87 -8.35 -0.29
N ALA A 22 13.60 -9.05 0.81
CA ALA A 22 12.60 -8.61 1.76
C ALA A 22 13.16 -7.47 2.62
N VAL A 23 12.31 -6.48 2.91
CA VAL A 23 12.63 -5.38 3.84
C VAL A 23 11.86 -5.58 5.14
N SER A 24 12.35 -5.02 6.24
CA SER A 24 11.59 -4.97 7.48
C SER A 24 10.29 -4.17 7.27
N PRO A 25 9.19 -4.51 7.98
CA PRO A 25 7.94 -3.76 7.88
C PRO A 25 8.16 -2.27 8.08
N LEU A 26 7.61 -1.42 7.21
CA LEU A 26 7.78 0.04 7.34
C LEU A 26 7.19 0.57 8.65
N THR A 27 6.09 -0.02 9.11
CA THR A 27 5.41 0.33 10.37
C THR A 27 6.24 0.00 11.62
N SER A 28 7.24 -0.88 11.53
CA SER A 28 8.10 -1.23 12.67
C SER A 28 9.31 -0.30 12.82
N ARG A 29 9.43 0.76 12.00
CA ARG A 29 10.63 1.61 11.92
C ARG A 29 10.52 2.90 12.74
N GLY A 30 9.49 3.02 13.58
CA GLY A 30 9.28 4.19 14.45
C GLY A 30 8.57 5.37 13.76
N GLU A 31 8.03 5.17 12.56
CA GLU A 31 7.22 6.17 11.87
C GLU A 31 5.73 5.98 12.17
N ASP A 32 5.03 7.07 12.40
CA ASP A 32 3.57 7.08 12.41
C ASP A 32 3.05 7.15 10.97
N ILE A 33 2.88 5.97 10.35
CA ILE A 33 2.43 5.84 8.97
C ILE A 33 0.91 5.81 8.95
N THR A 34 0.31 6.88 8.46
CA THR A 34 -1.14 6.94 8.22
C THR A 34 -1.54 6.12 7.00
N ILE A 35 -2.84 5.86 6.82
CA ILE A 35 -3.37 5.19 5.61
C ILE A 35 -3.04 6.01 4.36
N ASP A 36 -3.17 7.34 4.41
CA ASP A 36 -2.86 8.23 3.28
C ASP A 36 -1.38 8.17 2.92
N ASP A 37 -0.49 8.18 3.92
CA ASP A 37 0.95 7.98 3.70
C ASP A 37 1.23 6.64 3.00
N ALA A 38 0.58 5.55 3.44
CA ALA A 38 0.73 4.23 2.82
C ALA A 38 0.28 4.19 1.35
N TYR A 39 -0.79 4.92 1.01
CA TYR A 39 -1.21 5.08 -0.39
C TYR A 39 -0.20 5.89 -1.19
N HIS A 40 0.35 6.98 -0.65
CA HIS A 40 1.37 7.77 -1.36
C HIS A 40 2.68 7.00 -1.56
N ILE A 41 3.10 6.18 -0.60
CA ILE A 41 4.25 5.26 -0.77
C ILE A 41 3.98 4.28 -1.92
N SER A 42 2.78 3.71 -1.97
CA SER A 42 2.37 2.77 -3.02
C SER A 42 2.33 3.44 -4.40
N LEU A 43 1.86 4.69 -4.48
CA LEU A 43 1.86 5.49 -5.70
C LEU A 43 3.29 5.76 -6.17
N ARG A 44 4.20 6.12 -5.27
CA ARG A 44 5.61 6.30 -5.63
C ARG A 44 6.22 5.03 -6.23
N MET A 45 5.97 3.88 -5.62
CA MET A 45 6.43 2.60 -6.16
C MET A 45 5.84 2.33 -7.55
N LEU A 46 4.57 2.67 -7.78
CA LEU A 46 3.93 2.57 -9.10
C LEU A 46 4.60 3.51 -10.13
N GLU A 47 4.86 4.77 -9.78
CA GLU A 47 5.55 5.74 -10.65
C GLU A 47 6.89 5.19 -11.13
N ARG A 48 7.69 4.58 -10.22
CA ARG A 48 8.96 3.94 -10.57
C ARG A 48 8.78 2.82 -11.60
N ARG A 49 7.75 2.00 -11.45
CA ARG A 49 7.44 0.93 -12.41
C ARG A 49 7.03 1.48 -13.77
N LEU A 50 6.24 2.56 -13.79
CA LEU A 50 5.82 3.21 -15.04
C LEU A 50 7.02 3.84 -15.77
N ALA A 51 7.93 4.46 -15.02
CA ALA A 51 9.18 5.01 -15.57
C ALA A 51 10.06 3.92 -16.21
N ASP A 52 10.04 2.70 -15.66
CA ASP A 52 10.76 1.54 -16.21
C ASP A 52 9.96 0.77 -17.29
N GLY A 53 8.91 1.40 -17.84
CA GLY A 53 8.17 0.91 -19.01
C GLY A 53 6.98 0.00 -18.71
N ALA A 54 6.56 -0.13 -17.45
CA ALA A 54 5.35 -0.87 -17.11
C ALA A 54 4.07 -0.11 -17.53
N SER A 55 3.01 -0.85 -17.81
CA SER A 55 1.68 -0.31 -18.12
C SER A 55 0.64 -0.74 -17.09
N ILE A 56 -0.30 0.14 -16.78
CA ILE A 56 -1.44 -0.17 -15.89
C ILE A 56 -2.50 -0.91 -16.70
N ILE A 57 -2.83 -2.14 -16.31
CA ILE A 57 -3.87 -2.95 -16.95
C ILE A 57 -5.10 -3.20 -16.08
N GLY A 58 -5.11 -2.72 -14.83
CA GLY A 58 -6.22 -2.93 -13.90
C GLY A 58 -5.87 -2.59 -12.46
N LYS A 59 -6.84 -2.82 -11.56
CA LYS A 59 -6.71 -2.62 -10.11
C LYS A 59 -7.17 -3.86 -9.35
N LYS A 60 -6.50 -4.19 -8.25
CA LYS A 60 -6.86 -5.32 -7.37
C LYS A 60 -7.40 -4.80 -6.04
N ILE A 61 -8.58 -5.27 -5.65
CA ILE A 61 -9.16 -5.01 -4.33
C ILE A 61 -8.81 -6.19 -3.40
N GLY A 62 -8.03 -5.93 -2.36
CA GLY A 62 -7.69 -6.88 -1.30
C GLY A 62 -8.59 -6.75 -0.08
N VAL A 63 -8.36 -7.60 0.94
CA VAL A 63 -9.00 -7.50 2.27
C VAL A 63 -10.54 -7.51 2.20
N THR A 64 -11.12 -8.36 1.35
CA THR A 64 -12.59 -8.45 1.16
C THR A 64 -13.27 -9.43 2.10
N SER A 65 -12.51 -10.27 2.82
CA SER A 65 -13.04 -11.20 3.82
C SER A 65 -13.31 -10.48 5.14
N LYS A 66 -14.51 -10.65 5.71
CA LYS A 66 -14.85 -10.09 7.02
C LYS A 66 -13.95 -10.60 8.14
N ALA A 67 -13.55 -11.88 8.08
CA ALA A 67 -12.63 -12.45 9.06
C ALA A 67 -11.24 -11.79 8.99
N VAL A 68 -10.72 -11.55 7.78
CA VAL A 68 -9.41 -10.89 7.58
C VAL A 68 -9.48 -9.41 7.95
N GLN A 69 -10.57 -8.73 7.64
CA GLN A 69 -10.85 -7.36 8.06
C GLN A 69 -10.79 -7.22 9.58
N ASN A 70 -11.53 -8.07 10.30
CA ASN A 70 -11.52 -8.07 11.76
C ASN A 70 -10.13 -8.37 12.33
N MET A 71 -9.39 -9.34 11.74
CA MET A 71 -8.03 -9.69 12.16
C MET A 71 -7.05 -8.51 12.02
N LEU A 72 -7.17 -7.75 10.94
CA LEU A 72 -6.33 -6.58 10.67
C LEU A 72 -6.89 -5.28 11.30
N ASN A 73 -8.01 -5.37 12.00
CA ASN A 73 -8.76 -4.24 12.55
C ASN A 73 -9.04 -3.13 11.51
N VAL A 74 -9.38 -3.54 10.29
CA VAL A 74 -9.77 -2.65 9.18
C VAL A 74 -11.18 -3.02 8.71
N GLY A 75 -11.94 -2.05 8.21
CA GLY A 75 -13.29 -2.32 7.71
C GLY A 75 -13.73 -1.29 6.70
N PHE A 76 -14.63 -1.71 5.80
CA PHE A 76 -15.37 -0.77 4.97
C PHE A 76 -16.47 -0.12 5.83
N GLY A 77 -16.72 1.18 5.62
CA GLY A 77 -17.79 1.91 6.32
C GLY A 77 -19.18 1.27 6.09
N GLU A 78 -20.16 1.58 6.94
CA GLU A 78 -21.50 0.95 6.95
C GLU A 78 -22.18 0.90 5.57
N GLN A 79 -21.96 1.92 4.74
CA GLN A 79 -22.39 2.04 3.35
C GLN A 79 -22.06 0.81 2.49
N TRP A 80 -20.89 0.20 2.70
CA TRP A 80 -20.38 -0.91 1.88
C TRP A 80 -20.79 -2.29 2.40
N ASN A 81 -21.28 -2.38 3.65
CA ASN A 81 -21.74 -3.64 4.26
C ASN A 81 -23.22 -3.93 4.00
N ARG A 82 -23.97 -3.01 3.37
CA ARG A 82 -25.35 -3.27 2.94
C ARG A 82 -25.34 -4.19 1.73
N LYS A 83 -25.85 -5.41 1.89
CA LYS A 83 -26.17 -6.26 0.74
C LYS A 83 -27.39 -5.66 0.02
N PRO A 84 -27.39 -5.61 -1.32
CA PRO A 84 -28.61 -5.28 -2.04
C PRO A 84 -29.63 -6.38 -1.72
N THR A 85 -30.78 -5.99 -1.15
CA THR A 85 -31.98 -6.81 -1.08
C THR A 85 -32.61 -6.94 -2.46
#